data_AF-A0A3C0MC36-F1
#
_entry.id   AF-A0A3C0MC36-F1
#
_cell.length_a   1.000
_cell.length_b   1.000
_cell.length_c   1.000
_cell.angle_alpha   90.00
_cell.angle_beta   90.00
_cell.angle_gamma   90.00
#
_symmetry.space_group_name_H-M   'P 1'
#
loop_
_entity.id
_entity.type
_entity.pdbx_description
1 polymer ?
#
loop_
_entity_poly.entity_id
_entity_poly.type
_entity_poly.pdbx_seq_one_letter_code
_entity_poly.pdbx_strand_id
1 'polypeptide(L)'
;APIYRNATLQTSSSAALEVTFVDNSKLSMGQNSEMVVDEFTYAGPGSASSQALSFGRGVFRYVSGAVQKDKVKLRTPNATIGIRGTKVRIRNDGDGSSTVGVEDERKPDEHGNPPPPDKAHTCSEIDVVTNSGQKLTLKCGEYVRIEADGSLGDVQFGNVPGC
;
A
#
# COMPACT_ATOMS: atom_id res chain seq x y z
N ALA A 1 -2.52 14.95 -16.82
CA ALA A 1 -3.12 14.12 -17.89
C ALA A 1 -4.04 13.09 -17.25
N PRO A 2 -5.14 12.68 -17.89
CA PRO A 2 -6.00 11.62 -17.37
C PRO A 2 -5.26 10.27 -17.31
N ILE A 3 -5.52 9.49 -16.26
CA ILE A 3 -4.94 8.16 -16.05
C ILE A 3 -6.00 7.13 -16.38
N TYR A 4 -5.66 6.20 -17.27
CA TYR A 4 -6.56 5.16 -17.74
C TYR A 4 -6.06 3.78 -17.31
N ARG A 5 -6.92 2.78 -17.48
CA ARG A 5 -6.53 1.37 -17.34
C ARG A 5 -5.30 1.06 -18.21
N ASN A 6 -4.40 0.23 -17.68
CA ASN A 6 -3.10 -0.14 -18.22
C ASN A 6 -2.09 1.02 -18.36
N ALA A 7 -2.34 2.17 -17.72
CA ALA A 7 -1.35 3.23 -17.67
C ALA A 7 -0.16 2.81 -16.81
N THR A 8 1.04 3.01 -17.34
CA THR A 8 2.29 2.90 -16.58
C THR A 8 2.69 4.29 -16.08
N LEU A 9 2.95 4.39 -14.78
CA LEU A 9 3.47 5.61 -14.15
C LEU A 9 4.91 5.35 -13.71
N GLN A 10 5.78 6.32 -13.98
CA GLN A 10 7.21 6.23 -13.68
C GLN A 10 7.74 7.57 -13.16
N THR A 11 8.70 7.48 -12.26
CA THR A 11 9.46 8.62 -11.72
C THR A 11 10.95 8.37 -11.91
N SER A 12 11.69 9.39 -12.35
CA SER A 12 13.16 9.34 -12.44
C SER A 12 13.82 9.47 -11.06
N SER A 13 15.15 9.49 -11.02
CA SER A 13 15.96 9.53 -9.81
C SER A 13 15.85 10.81 -8.97
N SER A 14 15.23 11.87 -9.49
CA SER A 14 15.01 13.14 -8.81
C SER A 14 13.55 13.61 -8.88
N ALA A 15 12.64 12.70 -9.21
CA ALA A 15 11.23 13.00 -9.36
C ALA A 15 10.38 12.30 -8.30
N ALA A 16 9.27 12.94 -7.95
CA ALA A 16 8.18 12.35 -7.19
C ALA A 16 6.87 12.61 -7.95
N LEU A 17 5.88 11.74 -7.76
CA LEU A 17 4.58 11.88 -8.38
C LEU A 17 3.49 11.72 -7.32
N GLU A 18 2.51 12.63 -7.32
CA GLU A 18 1.26 12.45 -6.60
C GLU A 18 0.11 12.33 -7.61
N VAL A 19 -0.74 11.32 -7.39
CA VAL A 19 -1.94 11.05 -8.16
C VAL A 19 -3.13 11.08 -7.23
N THR A 20 -4.16 11.82 -7.62
CA THR A 20 -5.49 11.72 -7.02
C THR A 20 -6.43 11.10 -8.05
N PHE A 21 -6.99 9.94 -7.72
CA PHE A 21 -7.98 9.26 -8.54
C PHE A 21 -9.38 9.86 -8.32
N VAL A 22 -10.31 9.58 -9.22
CA VAL A 22 -11.68 10.14 -9.15
C VAL A 22 -12.54 9.59 -8.00
N ASP A 23 -12.12 8.49 -7.37
CA ASP A 23 -12.71 7.99 -6.13
C ASP A 23 -12.12 8.65 -4.87
N ASN A 24 -11.27 9.67 -5.06
CA ASN A 24 -10.47 10.35 -4.04
C ASN A 24 -9.37 9.49 -3.39
N SER A 25 -9.08 8.29 -3.91
CA SER A 25 -7.86 7.60 -3.50
C SER A 25 -6.63 8.39 -3.95
N LYS A 26 -5.57 8.33 -3.15
CA LYS A 26 -4.31 9.03 -3.43
C LYS A 26 -3.17 8.05 -3.52
N LEU A 27 -2.29 8.27 -4.49
CA LEU A 27 -1.04 7.55 -4.64
C LEU A 27 0.10 8.55 -4.68
N SER A 28 1.09 8.37 -3.81
CA SER A 28 2.37 9.07 -3.86
C SER A 28 3.46 8.08 -4.25
N MET A 29 4.32 8.48 -5.19
CA MET A 29 5.47 7.72 -5.67
C MET A 29 6.74 8.52 -5.39
N GLY A 30 7.73 7.88 -4.75
CA GLY A 30 9.07 8.44 -4.60
C GLY A 30 9.95 8.25 -5.83
N GLN A 31 11.23 8.58 -5.70
CA GLN A 31 12.22 8.46 -6.78
C GLN A 31 12.38 7.02 -7.28
N ASN A 32 12.70 6.86 -8.57
CA ASN A 32 12.94 5.56 -9.22
C ASN A 32 11.78 4.55 -9.12
N SER A 33 10.56 5.03 -8.89
CA SER A 33 9.37 4.19 -8.81
C SER A 33 8.74 3.91 -10.17
N GLU A 34 8.13 2.73 -10.29
CA GLU A 34 7.33 2.30 -11.44
C GLU A 34 6.11 1.49 -10.99
N MET A 35 4.95 1.78 -11.56
CA MET A 35 3.71 1.04 -11.29
C MET A 35 2.78 1.01 -12.51
N VAL A 36 1.86 0.05 -12.53
CA VAL A 36 0.82 -0.13 -13.57
C VAL A 36 -0.58 -0.09 -12.96
N VAL A 37 -1.47 0.69 -13.58
CA VAL A 37 -2.90 0.73 -13.21
C VAL A 37 -3.61 -0.41 -13.92
N ASP A 38 -3.63 -1.61 -13.33
CA ASP A 38 -4.21 -2.81 -13.95
C ASP A 38 -5.72 -2.66 -14.24
N GLU A 39 -6.43 -2.07 -13.28
CA GLU A 39 -7.87 -1.88 -13.33
C GLU A 39 -8.25 -0.64 -12.52
N PHE A 40 -9.12 0.18 -13.09
CA PHE A 40 -9.76 1.25 -12.35
C PHE A 40 -11.13 1.53 -12.95
N THR A 41 -12.17 1.11 -12.25
CA THR A 41 -13.57 1.35 -12.60
C THR A 41 -14.25 2.04 -11.42
N TYR A 42 -14.81 3.23 -11.65
CA TYR A 42 -15.54 3.96 -10.62
C TYR A 42 -16.83 4.52 -11.18
N ALA A 43 -17.95 4.00 -10.67
CA ALA A 43 -19.31 4.43 -11.07
C ALA A 43 -19.99 5.31 -10.01
N GLY A 44 -19.25 5.73 -8.98
CA GLY A 44 -19.75 6.50 -7.85
C GLY A 44 -19.86 5.68 -6.55
N PRO A 45 -20.14 6.34 -5.41
CA PRO A 45 -20.23 5.68 -4.11
C PRO A 45 -21.31 4.60 -4.09
N GLY A 46 -21.01 3.45 -3.48
CA GLY A 46 -21.95 2.32 -3.35
C GLY A 46 -22.26 1.57 -4.66
N SER A 47 -21.72 2.02 -5.79
CA SER A 47 -21.87 1.36 -7.10
C SER A 47 -20.76 0.34 -7.34
N ALA A 48 -20.94 -0.54 -8.33
CA ALA A 48 -19.91 -1.49 -8.75
C ALA A 48 -18.65 -0.74 -9.19
N SER A 49 -17.63 -0.77 -8.35
CA SER A 49 -16.34 -0.10 -8.54
C SER A 49 -15.21 -1.03 -8.12
N SER A 50 -14.06 -0.91 -8.76
CA SER A 50 -12.90 -1.76 -8.54
C SER A 50 -11.62 -0.98 -8.81
N GLN A 51 -10.56 -1.31 -8.06
CA GLN A 51 -9.23 -0.77 -8.29
C GLN A 51 -8.19 -1.86 -8.09
N ALA A 52 -7.33 -2.03 -9.10
CA ALA A 52 -6.17 -2.90 -9.02
C ALA A 52 -4.93 -2.12 -9.48
N LEU A 53 -3.92 -2.05 -8.61
CA LEU A 53 -2.65 -1.36 -8.86
C LEU A 53 -1.51 -2.36 -8.67
N SER A 54 -0.59 -2.42 -9.64
CA SER A 54 0.63 -3.23 -9.56
C SER A 54 1.84 -2.32 -9.37
N PHE A 55 2.47 -2.44 -8.21
CA PHE A 55 3.71 -1.77 -7.85
C PHE A 55 4.89 -2.60 -8.33
N GLY A 56 5.68 -2.07 -9.26
CA GLY A 56 6.83 -2.78 -9.82
C GLY A 56 8.05 -2.65 -8.91
N ARG A 57 8.59 -1.43 -8.80
CA ARG A 57 9.78 -1.10 -8.00
C ARG A 57 9.66 0.28 -7.38
N GLY A 58 10.43 0.53 -6.33
CA GLY A 58 10.53 1.84 -5.69
C GLY A 58 9.63 1.94 -4.45
N VAL A 59 9.29 3.17 -4.07
CA VAL A 59 8.53 3.47 -2.85
C VAL A 59 7.21 4.14 -3.16
N PHE A 60 6.18 3.72 -2.43
CA PHE A 60 4.79 4.08 -2.66
C PHE A 60 4.06 4.34 -1.35
N ARG A 61 3.16 5.31 -1.39
CA ARG A 61 2.14 5.51 -0.38
C ARG A 61 0.78 5.53 -1.05
N TYR A 62 -0.09 4.63 -0.64
CA TYR A 62 -1.46 4.56 -1.15
C TYR A 62 -2.44 4.89 -0.03
N VAL A 63 -3.37 5.81 -0.28
CA VAL A 63 -4.46 6.17 0.63
C VAL A 63 -5.77 5.77 -0.05
N SER A 64 -6.51 4.87 0.57
CA SER A 64 -7.75 4.34 -0.01
C SER A 64 -8.86 5.40 -0.10
N GLY A 65 -9.63 5.34 -1.19
CA GLY A 65 -10.74 6.25 -1.49
C GLY A 65 -12.11 5.62 -1.25
N ALA A 66 -13.06 6.02 -2.09
CA ALA A 66 -14.48 5.64 -2.05
C ALA A 66 -14.79 4.26 -2.67
N VAL A 67 -13.85 3.65 -3.40
CA VAL A 67 -13.99 2.23 -3.81
C VAL A 67 -14.12 1.36 -2.56
N GLN A 68 -15.06 0.41 -2.59
CA GLN A 68 -15.27 -0.53 -1.49
C GLN A 68 -13.95 -1.28 -1.20
N LYS A 69 -13.56 -1.37 0.07
CA LYS A 69 -12.19 -1.77 0.44
C LYS A 69 -11.85 -3.19 -0.04
N ASP A 70 -12.81 -4.10 -0.02
CA ASP A 70 -12.71 -5.47 -0.55
C ASP A 70 -12.56 -5.54 -2.09
N LYS A 71 -12.79 -4.43 -2.79
CA LYS A 71 -12.60 -4.27 -4.24
C LYS A 71 -11.30 -3.54 -4.60
N VAL A 72 -10.47 -3.20 -3.62
CA VAL A 72 -9.13 -2.65 -3.83
C VAL A 72 -8.09 -3.77 -3.70
N LYS A 73 -7.29 -3.96 -4.74
CA LYS A 73 -6.15 -4.89 -4.75
C LYS A 73 -4.87 -4.16 -5.08
N LEU A 74 -3.90 -4.24 -4.19
CA LEU A 74 -2.55 -3.75 -4.40
C LEU A 74 -1.64 -4.96 -4.65
N ARG A 75 -0.75 -4.91 -5.64
CA ARG A 75 0.13 -6.02 -5.99
C ARG A 75 1.58 -5.58 -5.96
N THR A 76 2.43 -6.45 -5.43
CA THR A 76 3.89 -6.38 -5.55
C THR A 76 4.35 -7.60 -6.34
N PRO A 77 5.63 -7.68 -6.75
CA PRO A 77 6.14 -8.85 -7.48
C PRO A 77 5.91 -10.20 -6.75
N ASN A 78 5.87 -10.17 -5.42
CA ASN A 78 5.81 -11.36 -4.57
C ASN A 78 4.53 -11.48 -3.72
N ALA A 79 3.62 -10.49 -3.75
CA ALA A 79 2.41 -10.53 -2.92
C ALA A 79 1.22 -9.76 -3.52
N THR A 80 0.02 -10.16 -3.08
CA THR A 80 -1.22 -9.41 -3.25
C THR A 80 -1.70 -8.93 -1.90
N ILE A 81 -2.07 -7.66 -1.82
CA ILE A 81 -2.51 -6.97 -0.62
C ILE A 81 -3.97 -6.53 -0.83
N GLY A 82 -4.86 -7.02 0.02
CA GLY A 82 -6.23 -6.56 0.15
C GLY A 82 -6.34 -5.47 1.21
N ILE A 83 -7.14 -4.44 0.95
CA ILE A 83 -7.34 -3.33 1.89
C ILE A 83 -8.62 -3.54 2.68
N ARG A 84 -8.58 -3.37 4.01
CA ARG A 84 -9.80 -3.28 4.84
C ARG A 84 -10.07 -1.89 5.43
N GLY A 85 -9.12 -0.96 5.33
CA GLY A 85 -9.36 0.42 5.80
C GLY A 85 -8.34 1.51 5.48
N THR A 86 -7.18 1.22 4.86
CA THR A 86 -5.98 1.97 5.23
C THR A 86 -5.29 2.88 4.21
N LYS A 87 -4.30 3.58 4.74
CA LYS A 87 -3.06 4.10 4.15
C LYS A 87 -1.95 3.04 4.22
N VAL A 88 -1.44 2.59 3.07
CA VAL A 88 -0.38 1.58 2.98
C VAL A 88 0.91 2.23 2.51
N ARG A 89 2.03 1.81 3.08
CA ARG A 89 3.37 2.05 2.54
C ARG A 89 3.89 0.76 1.91
N ILE A 90 4.41 0.87 0.69
CA ILE A 90 4.97 -0.25 -0.07
C ILE A 90 6.34 0.18 -0.56
N ARG A 91 7.34 -0.66 -0.33
CA ARG A 91 8.67 -0.55 -0.89
C ARG A 91 8.99 -1.85 -1.61
N ASN A 92 9.30 -1.76 -2.89
CA ASN A 92 9.73 -2.90 -3.68
C ASN A 92 11.19 -2.70 -4.07
N ASP A 93 12.01 -3.63 -3.65
CA ASP A 93 13.45 -3.60 -3.82
C ASP A 93 13.90 -4.24 -5.14
N GLY A 94 15.09 -3.85 -5.59
CA GLY A 94 15.67 -4.39 -6.83
C GLY A 94 16.05 -5.87 -6.76
N ASP A 95 16.06 -6.47 -5.56
CA ASP A 95 16.30 -7.89 -5.31
C ASP A 95 15.01 -8.74 -5.44
N GLY A 96 13.86 -8.11 -5.71
CA GLY A 96 12.56 -8.77 -5.80
C GLY A 96 11.82 -8.90 -4.46
N SER A 97 12.44 -8.49 -3.36
CA SER A 97 11.76 -8.39 -2.08
C SER A 97 10.84 -7.17 -2.00
N SER A 98 9.91 -7.19 -1.06
CA SER A 98 8.98 -6.08 -0.82
C SER A 98 8.78 -5.90 0.68
N THR A 99 8.69 -4.65 1.13
CA THR A 99 8.25 -4.32 2.48
C THR A 99 6.90 -3.64 2.40
N VAL A 100 5.92 -4.16 3.13
CA VAL A 100 4.55 -3.66 3.15
C VAL A 100 4.19 -3.31 4.59
N GLY A 101 3.62 -2.12 4.81
CA GLY A 101 3.20 -1.68 6.13
C GLY A 101 1.95 -0.82 6.12
N VAL A 102 1.28 -0.79 7.27
CA VAL A 102 0.09 0.01 7.50
C VAL A 102 0.50 1.26 8.27
N GLU A 103 0.20 2.44 7.73
CA GLU A 103 0.52 3.70 8.42
C GLU A 103 -0.36 3.86 9.67
N ASP A 104 0.23 4.11 10.84
CA ASP A 104 -0.51 4.57 12.03
C ASP A 104 -0.66 6.09 11.96
N GLU A 105 -1.89 6.58 12.00
CA GLU A 105 -2.19 8.01 11.92
C GLU A 105 -2.05 8.72 13.27
N ARG A 106 -1.89 7.96 14.36
CA ARG A 106 -1.72 8.52 15.69
C ARG A 106 -0.30 9.02 15.83
N LYS A 107 -0.17 10.24 16.36
CA LYS A 107 1.15 10.79 16.64
C LYS A 107 1.84 9.95 17.72
N PRO A 108 3.14 9.65 17.57
CA PRO A 108 3.95 9.18 18.68
C PRO A 108 3.81 10.12 19.88
N ASP A 109 4.02 9.61 21.07
CA ASP A 109 4.13 10.46 22.25
C ASP A 109 5.34 11.40 22.15
N GLU A 110 5.48 12.31 23.12
CA GLU A 110 6.61 13.25 23.18
C GLU A 110 8.00 12.57 23.27
N HIS A 111 8.04 11.28 23.59
CA HIS A 111 9.25 10.46 23.66
C HIS A 111 9.48 9.61 22.40
N GLY A 112 8.58 9.70 21.40
CA GLY A 112 8.65 8.92 20.17
C GLY A 112 8.12 7.48 20.29
N ASN A 113 7.52 7.11 21.43
CA ASN A 113 6.91 5.79 21.58
C ASN A 113 5.57 5.74 20.83
N PRO A 114 5.19 4.55 20.33
CA PRO A 114 3.87 4.39 19.76
C PRO A 114 2.77 4.65 20.79
N PRO A 115 1.66 5.27 20.36
CA PRO A 115 0.54 5.51 21.24
C PRO A 115 -0.02 4.17 21.75
N PRO A 116 -0.37 4.08 23.04
CA PRO A 116 -0.90 2.85 23.62
C PRO A 116 -2.13 2.37 22.84
N PRO A 117 -2.39 1.04 22.78
CA PRO A 117 -3.57 0.51 22.12
C PRO A 117 -4.82 1.12 22.76
N ASP A 118 -5.64 1.84 21.98
CA ASP A 118 -6.90 2.40 22.45
C ASP A 118 -8.10 1.71 21.77
N LYS A 119 -9.24 1.62 22.46
CA LYS A 119 -10.45 0.94 21.94
C LYS A 119 -11.29 1.80 20.97
N ALA A 120 -10.99 3.09 20.85
CA ALA A 120 -11.73 4.03 20.01
C ALA A 120 -11.11 4.20 18.61
N HIS A 121 -9.82 3.87 18.48
CA HIS A 121 -9.09 3.92 17.24
C HIS A 121 -9.48 2.71 16.41
N THR A 122 -10.30 2.96 15.39
CA THR A 122 -10.64 1.94 14.40
C THR A 122 -9.39 1.73 13.57
N CYS A 123 -8.56 0.79 14.03
CA CYS A 123 -7.30 0.51 13.39
C CYS A 123 -7.58 -0.13 12.02
N SER A 124 -6.95 0.49 11.03
CA SER A 124 -6.87 -0.01 9.69
C SER A 124 -6.07 -1.31 9.63
N GLU A 125 -6.53 -2.27 8.83
CA GLU A 125 -5.82 -3.53 8.60
C GLU A 125 -5.72 -3.82 7.09
N ILE A 126 -4.72 -4.62 6.73
CA ILE A 126 -4.56 -5.19 5.39
C ILE A 126 -4.36 -6.69 5.49
N ASP A 127 -4.83 -7.41 4.48
CA ASP A 127 -4.49 -8.82 4.29
C ASP A 127 -3.40 -8.93 3.22
N VAL A 128 -2.30 -9.57 3.56
CA VAL A 128 -1.20 -9.90 2.65
C VAL A 128 -1.31 -11.38 2.31
N VAL A 129 -1.31 -11.68 1.01
CA VAL A 129 -1.22 -13.04 0.48
C VAL A 129 -0.01 -13.11 -0.43
N THR A 130 1.00 -13.88 -0.07
CA THR A 130 2.23 -14.03 -0.85
C THR A 130 2.06 -15.04 -1.98
N ASN A 131 2.93 -15.01 -2.98
CA ASN A 131 2.98 -16.00 -4.06
C ASN A 131 3.34 -17.42 -3.55
N SER A 132 3.99 -17.54 -2.39
CA SER A 132 4.23 -18.81 -1.68
C SER A 132 2.97 -19.36 -0.99
N GLY A 133 1.87 -18.60 -0.99
CA GLY A 133 0.59 -18.97 -0.39
C GLY A 133 0.47 -18.61 1.09
N GLN A 134 1.48 -17.97 1.69
CA GLN A 134 1.39 -17.48 3.06
C GLN A 134 0.39 -16.32 3.15
N LYS A 135 -0.28 -16.24 4.30
CA LYS A 135 -1.26 -15.20 4.59
C LYS A 135 -0.93 -14.54 5.92
N LEU A 136 -1.04 -13.22 5.95
CA LEU A 136 -0.78 -12.42 7.13
C LEU A 136 -1.71 -11.20 7.14
N THR A 137 -2.28 -10.87 8.28
CA THR A 137 -3.01 -9.62 8.46
C THR A 137 -2.09 -8.66 9.22
N LEU A 138 -1.87 -7.48 8.67
CA LEU A 138 -1.12 -6.40 9.33
C LEU A 138 -2.08 -5.33 9.86
N LYS A 139 -1.75 -4.79 11.02
CA LYS A 139 -2.44 -3.69 11.69
C LYS A 139 -1.64 -2.39 11.60
N CYS A 140 -2.26 -1.29 11.97
CA CYS A 140 -1.63 0.03 12.07
C CYS A 140 -0.26 -0.01 12.74
N GLY A 141 0.72 0.60 12.10
CA GLY A 141 2.10 0.64 12.58
C GLY A 141 2.85 -0.67 12.37
N GLU A 142 2.21 -1.75 11.94
CA GLU A 142 2.91 -2.99 11.58
C GLU A 142 3.40 -2.94 10.13
N TYR A 143 4.59 -3.48 9.92
CA TYR A 143 5.11 -3.79 8.61
C TYR A 143 5.78 -5.15 8.60
N VAL A 144 5.87 -5.74 7.41
CA VAL A 144 6.53 -7.01 7.18
C VAL A 144 7.39 -6.91 5.93
N ARG A 145 8.53 -7.57 5.97
CA ARG A 145 9.34 -7.84 4.78
C ARG A 145 8.91 -9.17 4.17
N ILE A 146 8.73 -9.17 2.86
CA ILE A 146 8.39 -10.31 2.03
C ILE A 146 9.58 -10.53 1.11
N GLU A 147 10.25 -11.68 1.23
CA GLU A 147 11.40 -12.00 0.38
C GLU A 147 10.95 -12.33 -1.05
N ALA A 148 11.90 -12.40 -1.98
CA ALA A 148 11.61 -12.64 -3.39
C ALA A 148 10.89 -13.97 -3.66
N ASP A 149 11.12 -14.99 -2.84
CA ASP A 149 10.45 -16.29 -2.88
C ASP A 149 9.05 -16.29 -2.24
N GLY A 150 8.62 -15.13 -1.72
CA GLY A 150 7.35 -14.97 -1.03
C GLY A 150 7.36 -15.38 0.43
N SER A 151 8.52 -15.72 1.01
CA SER A 151 8.63 -15.97 2.44
C SER A 151 8.42 -14.68 3.24
N LEU A 152 7.69 -14.78 4.35
CA LEU A 152 7.46 -13.68 5.28
C LEU A 152 8.55 -13.64 6.36
N GLY A 153 9.16 -12.46 6.54
CA GLY A 153 9.95 -12.16 7.73
C GLY A 153 9.09 -11.85 8.96
N ASP A 154 9.73 -11.46 10.05
CA ASP A 154 9.04 -11.07 11.28
C ASP A 154 8.25 -9.77 11.09
N VAL A 155 7.07 -9.71 11.72
CA VAL A 155 6.28 -8.48 11.82
C VAL A 155 6.99 -7.52 12.77
N GLN A 156 7.20 -6.30 12.30
CA GLN A 156 7.85 -5.24 13.03
C GLN A 156 6.91 -4.05 13.19
N PHE A 157 7.17 -3.21 14.19
CA PHE A 157 6.38 -2.02 14.47
C PHE A 157 7.16 -0.75 14.13
N GLY A 158 6.53 0.21 13.46
CA GLY A 158 7.08 1.51 13.13
C GLY A 158 6.85 1.90 11.68
N ASN A 159 7.72 2.76 11.15
CA ASN A 159 7.67 3.17 9.75
C ASN A 159 8.39 2.14 8.87
N VAL A 160 7.85 1.91 7.67
CA VAL A 160 8.54 1.13 6.64
C VAL A 160 9.89 1.80 6.32
N PRO A 161 11.03 1.10 6.47
CA PRO A 161 12.34 1.70 6.21
C PRO A 161 12.48 2.25 4.79
N GLY A 162 12.96 3.49 4.67
CA GLY A 162 13.16 4.15 3.38
C GLY A 162 11.89 4.68 2.70
N CYS A 163 10.74 4.67 3.38
CA CYS A 163 9.49 5.29 2.95
C CYS A 163 9.21 6.63 3.65
#